data_AF-A0A2A3HII9-F1
#
_entry.id   AF-A0A2A3HII9-F1
#
_cell.length_a   1.000
_cell.length_b   1.000
_cell.length_c   1.000
_cell.angle_alpha   90.00
_cell.angle_beta   90.00
_cell.angle_gamma   90.00
#
_symmetry.space_group_name_H-M   'P 1'
#
loop_
_entity.id
_entity.type
_entity.pdbx_description
1 polymer ?
#
loop_
_entity_poly.entity_id
_entity_poly.type
_entity_poly.pdbx_seq_one_letter_code
_entity_poly.pdbx_strand_id
1 'polypeptide(L)'
;MMTLTHPVEDQTVRNRAFNCRMRNRRYEEVFYAFCALSPLMTQTNVSDRREWFAAIGEKIAVCETTLEACLEYAQASVFFGKLEKIGHYSSENPRGILQEELLLVYFLSELQATTRYLLSRIEMDKELQNMDSEMEANKNGAYVFGFISNMHKNLNALNLATEKEFRDLHSHIKTRFEIGNELFGILQEVQHFY
;
A
#
# COMPACT_ATOMS: atom_id res chain seq x y z
N MET A 1 -13.66 -45.47 21.75
CA MET A 1 -13.39 -44.33 20.85
C MET A 1 -13.19 -43.10 21.72
N MET A 2 -11.95 -42.61 21.85
CA MET A 2 -11.66 -41.33 22.48
C MET A 2 -11.83 -40.25 21.42
N THR A 3 -12.91 -39.46 21.51
CA THR A 3 -13.03 -38.20 20.79
C THR A 3 -12.08 -37.20 21.45
N LEU A 4 -10.91 -36.98 20.83
CA LEU A 4 -10.03 -35.86 21.12
C LEU A 4 -10.74 -34.56 20.70
N THR A 5 -11.63 -34.04 21.55
CA THR A 5 -12.08 -32.66 21.45
C THR A 5 -10.93 -31.79 21.93
N HIS A 6 -10.05 -31.37 21.02
CA HIS A 6 -9.18 -30.24 21.30
C HIS A 6 -10.07 -29.07 21.73
N PRO A 7 -9.78 -28.40 22.87
CA PRO A 7 -10.55 -27.24 23.28
C PRO A 7 -10.47 -26.20 22.16
N VAL A 8 -11.63 -25.76 21.68
CA VAL A 8 -11.78 -24.80 20.57
C VAL A 8 -10.96 -23.52 20.80
N GLU A 9 -10.67 -23.17 22.06
CA GLU A 9 -9.75 -22.09 22.44
C GLU A 9 -8.34 -22.26 21.88
N ASP A 10 -7.76 -23.47 21.93
CA ASP A 10 -6.39 -23.72 21.47
C ASP A 10 -6.28 -23.55 19.95
N GLN A 11 -7.30 -23.93 19.19
CA GLN A 11 -7.34 -23.70 17.74
C GLN A 11 -7.46 -22.21 17.38
N THR A 12 -8.25 -21.45 18.14
CA THR A 12 -8.46 -20.01 17.88
C THR A 12 -7.17 -19.21 18.15
N VAL A 13 -6.47 -19.54 19.24
CA VAL A 13 -5.18 -18.92 19.60
C VAL A 13 -4.07 -19.33 18.61
N ARG A 14 -4.02 -20.58 18.17
CA ARG A 14 -3.05 -21.06 17.16
C ARG A 14 -3.24 -20.35 15.82
N ASN A 15 -4.49 -20.16 15.38
CA ASN A 15 -4.79 -19.42 14.15
C ASN A 15 -4.37 -17.95 14.26
N ARG A 16 -4.60 -17.31 15.42
CA ARG A 16 -4.13 -15.95 15.67
C ARG A 16 -2.61 -15.85 15.58
N ALA A 17 -1.87 -16.74 16.26
CA ALA A 17 -0.40 -16.73 16.23
C ALA A 17 0.15 -16.97 14.81
N PHE A 18 -0.53 -17.77 13.99
CA PHE A 18 -0.23 -17.89 12.56
C PHE A 18 -0.45 -16.56 11.83
N ASN A 19 -1.60 -15.91 12.01
CA ASN A 19 -1.91 -14.63 11.39
C ASN A 19 -0.94 -13.52 11.79
N CYS A 20 -0.53 -13.43 13.07
CA CYS A 20 0.48 -12.47 13.51
C CYS A 20 1.84 -12.71 12.82
N ARG A 21 2.27 -13.96 12.68
CA ARG A 21 3.52 -14.30 11.97
C ARG A 21 3.44 -13.96 10.48
N MET A 22 2.33 -14.28 9.83
CA MET A 22 2.13 -13.94 8.43
C MET A 22 2.06 -12.43 8.22
N ARG A 23 1.31 -11.70 9.06
CA ARG A 23 1.28 -10.24 9.08
C ARG A 23 2.68 -9.66 9.18
N ASN A 24 3.51 -10.15 10.10
CA ASN A 24 4.86 -9.65 10.30
C ASN A 24 5.74 -9.85 9.07
N ARG A 25 5.73 -11.05 8.50
CA ARG A 25 6.43 -11.32 7.24
C ARG A 25 5.93 -10.41 6.11
N ARG A 26 4.62 -10.27 5.93
CA ARG A 26 4.05 -9.43 4.88
C ARG A 26 4.38 -7.96 5.08
N TYR A 27 4.45 -7.48 6.33
CA TYR A 27 4.82 -6.11 6.63
C TYR A 27 6.26 -5.80 6.15
N GLU A 28 7.20 -6.72 6.36
CA GLU A 28 8.55 -6.60 5.81
C GLU A 28 8.54 -6.55 4.27
N GLU A 29 7.77 -7.42 3.63
CA GLU A 29 7.61 -7.44 2.17
C GLU A 29 7.03 -6.11 1.65
N VAL A 30 6.03 -5.54 2.34
CA VAL A 30 5.48 -4.21 2.05
C VAL A 30 6.56 -3.15 2.14
N PHE A 31 7.36 -3.14 3.21
CA PHE A 31 8.43 -2.17 3.40
C PHE A 31 9.46 -2.24 2.25
N TYR A 32 9.87 -3.43 1.84
CA TYR A 32 10.78 -3.60 0.71
C TYR A 32 10.17 -3.17 -0.63
N ALA A 33 8.89 -3.50 -0.86
CA ALA A 33 8.17 -3.06 -2.06
C ALA A 33 8.08 -1.53 -2.13
N PHE A 34 7.83 -0.87 -1.01
CA PHE A 34 7.85 0.59 -0.93
C PHE A 34 9.25 1.16 -1.15
N CYS A 35 10.28 0.61 -0.51
CA CYS A 35 11.67 1.05 -0.70
C CYS A 35 12.12 0.96 -2.17
N ALA A 36 11.61 -0.01 -2.93
CA ALA A 36 11.90 -0.16 -4.35
C ALA A 36 11.41 1.01 -5.22
N LEU A 37 10.51 1.88 -4.71
CA LEU A 37 10.09 3.12 -5.37
C LEU A 37 11.15 4.23 -5.25
N SER A 38 11.97 4.21 -4.20
CA SER A 38 12.89 5.31 -3.88
C SER A 38 13.84 5.69 -5.03
N PRO A 39 14.46 4.74 -5.77
CA PRO A 39 15.33 5.09 -6.90
C PRO A 39 14.61 5.94 -7.96
N LEU A 40 13.37 5.57 -8.30
CA LEU A 40 12.54 6.31 -9.28
C LEU A 40 12.18 7.70 -8.75
N MET A 41 11.86 7.81 -7.46
CA MET A 41 11.42 9.05 -6.82
C MET A 41 12.58 10.04 -6.56
N THR A 42 13.82 9.56 -6.56
CA THR A 42 15.02 10.41 -6.41
C THR A 42 15.70 10.78 -7.73
N GLN A 43 15.25 10.22 -8.86
CA GLN A 43 15.80 10.52 -10.17
C GLN A 43 15.56 12.00 -10.52
N THR A 44 16.62 12.76 -10.76
CA THR A 44 16.56 14.21 -11.05
C THR A 44 16.37 14.53 -12.52
N ASN A 45 16.83 13.65 -13.42
CA ASN A 45 16.72 13.81 -14.86
C ASN A 45 15.93 12.65 -15.45
N VAL A 46 14.61 12.84 -15.60
CA VAL A 46 13.71 11.89 -16.25
C VAL A 46 13.72 12.18 -17.75
N SER A 47 14.44 11.34 -18.53
CA SER A 47 14.57 11.47 -19.99
C SER A 47 13.31 11.03 -20.73
N ASP A 48 12.69 9.93 -20.28
CA ASP A 48 11.41 9.45 -20.77
C ASP A 48 10.41 9.38 -19.61
N ARG A 49 9.46 10.31 -19.60
CA ARG A 49 8.44 10.39 -18.55
C ARG A 49 7.42 9.26 -18.64
N ARG A 50 7.11 8.77 -19.85
CA ARG A 50 6.15 7.68 -20.02
C ARG A 50 6.72 6.40 -19.41
N GLU A 51 7.97 6.12 -19.72
CA GLU A 51 8.68 4.98 -19.14
C GLU A 51 8.80 5.12 -17.62
N TRP A 52 9.13 6.32 -17.12
CA TRP A 52 9.22 6.58 -15.69
C TRP A 52 7.88 6.39 -14.96
N PHE A 53 6.77 6.91 -15.50
CA PHE A 53 5.43 6.70 -14.93
C PHE A 53 5.00 5.23 -14.97
N ALA A 54 5.29 4.52 -16.07
CA ALA A 54 5.01 3.08 -16.16
C ALA A 54 5.78 2.29 -15.10
N ALA A 55 7.07 2.59 -14.91
CA ALA A 55 7.89 1.96 -13.88
C ALA A 55 7.37 2.23 -12.45
N ILE A 56 6.90 3.46 -12.18
CA ILE A 56 6.26 3.78 -10.89
C ILE A 56 4.98 2.95 -10.72
N GLY A 57 4.13 2.89 -11.76
CA GLY A 57 2.89 2.13 -11.73
C GLY A 57 3.10 0.66 -11.39
N GLU A 58 4.08 0.02 -12.03
CA GLU A 58 4.44 -1.39 -11.75
C GLU A 58 4.85 -1.60 -10.28
N LYS A 59 5.67 -0.69 -9.74
CA LYS A 59 6.13 -0.79 -8.35
C LYS A 59 5.02 -0.51 -7.34
N ILE A 60 4.15 0.45 -7.62
CA ILE A 60 2.98 0.76 -6.78
C ILE A 60 1.99 -0.41 -6.78
N ALA A 61 1.76 -1.06 -7.93
CA ALA A 61 0.90 -2.24 -8.00
C ALA A 61 1.42 -3.39 -7.12
N VAL A 62 2.72 -3.68 -7.16
CA VAL A 62 3.35 -4.67 -6.27
C VAL A 62 3.19 -4.29 -4.80
N CYS A 63 3.39 -3.01 -4.47
CA CYS A 63 3.19 -2.50 -3.11
C CYS A 63 1.74 -2.68 -2.64
N GLU A 64 0.76 -2.37 -3.50
CA GLU A 64 -0.67 -2.50 -3.21
C GLU A 64 -1.07 -3.94 -2.92
N THR A 65 -0.68 -4.89 -3.78
CA THR A 65 -0.99 -6.32 -3.59
C THR A 65 -0.36 -6.86 -2.31
N THR A 66 0.87 -6.42 -2.00
CA THR A 66 1.55 -6.84 -0.77
C THR A 66 0.90 -6.22 0.48
N LEU A 67 0.45 -4.97 0.39
CA LEU A 67 -0.31 -4.27 1.43
C LEU A 67 -1.65 -4.96 1.70
N GLU A 68 -2.35 -5.37 0.65
CA GLU A 68 -3.61 -6.10 0.77
C GLU A 68 -3.43 -7.40 1.57
N ALA A 69 -2.44 -8.20 1.21
CA ALA A 69 -2.13 -9.43 1.94
C ALA A 69 -1.72 -9.15 3.40
N CYS A 70 -0.94 -8.10 3.65
CA CYS A 70 -0.56 -7.71 5.01
C CYS A 70 -1.78 -7.31 5.85
N LEU A 71 -2.67 -6.49 5.27
CA LEU A 71 -3.91 -6.04 5.91
C LEU A 71 -4.85 -7.21 6.19
N GLU A 72 -4.99 -8.15 5.27
CA GLU A 72 -5.81 -9.35 5.46
C GLU A 72 -5.34 -10.13 6.69
N TYR A 73 -4.03 -10.41 6.82
CA TYR A 73 -3.51 -11.10 8.00
C TYR A 73 -3.57 -10.27 9.27
N ALA A 74 -3.41 -8.94 9.18
CA ALA A 74 -3.58 -8.04 10.32
C ALA A 74 -5.03 -8.09 10.83
N GLN A 75 -6.01 -7.91 9.95
CA GLN A 75 -7.42 -8.05 10.27
C GLN A 75 -7.72 -9.44 10.81
N ALA A 76 -7.13 -10.49 10.23
CA ALA A 76 -7.37 -11.84 10.67
C ALA A 76 -6.78 -12.16 12.05
N SER A 77 -5.70 -11.47 12.46
CA SER A 77 -5.13 -11.58 13.81
C SER A 77 -6.00 -10.93 14.90
N VAL A 78 -6.89 -10.01 14.52
CA VAL A 78 -7.71 -9.23 15.45
C VAL A 78 -9.18 -9.66 15.41
N PHE A 79 -9.75 -9.86 14.22
CA PHE A 79 -11.20 -9.96 14.00
C PHE A 79 -11.69 -11.33 13.53
N PHE A 80 -10.84 -12.27 13.09
CA PHE A 80 -11.28 -13.56 12.54
C PHE A 80 -11.71 -14.60 13.59
N GLY A 81 -11.64 -14.26 14.88
CA GLY A 81 -12.14 -15.09 15.98
C GLY A 81 -13.53 -14.66 16.43
N LYS A 82 -14.22 -15.51 17.20
CA LYS A 82 -15.29 -15.01 18.07
C LYS A 82 -14.63 -14.04 19.06
N LEU A 83 -14.69 -12.73 18.79
CA LEU A 83 -14.11 -11.66 19.62
C LEU A 83 -14.43 -11.86 21.11
N GLU A 84 -15.60 -12.42 21.41
CA GLU A 84 -16.04 -12.80 22.75
C GLU A 84 -15.13 -13.80 23.49
N LYS A 85 -14.27 -14.55 22.78
CA LYS A 85 -13.38 -15.58 23.35
C LYS A 85 -11.94 -15.11 23.58
N ILE A 86 -11.50 -14.05 22.90
CA ILE A 86 -10.13 -13.53 23.05
C ILE A 86 -10.23 -12.19 23.76
N GLY A 87 -9.85 -12.18 25.04
CA GLY A 87 -9.83 -10.95 25.84
C GLY A 87 -8.74 -9.97 25.39
N HIS A 88 -8.74 -8.79 26.00
CA HIS A 88 -7.66 -7.81 25.83
C HIS A 88 -6.34 -8.33 26.41
N TYR A 89 -5.24 -7.84 25.85
CA TYR A 89 -3.91 -8.08 26.40
C TYR A 89 -3.80 -7.44 27.79
N SER A 90 -3.24 -8.19 28.74
CA SER A 90 -2.87 -7.72 30.07
C SER A 90 -1.70 -8.55 30.60
N SER A 91 -1.12 -8.14 31.74
CA SER A 91 -0.12 -8.95 32.44
C SER A 91 -0.61 -10.37 32.76
N GLU A 92 -1.91 -10.55 32.97
CA GLU A 92 -2.55 -11.83 33.30
C GLU A 92 -2.98 -12.61 32.06
N ASN A 93 -3.19 -11.93 30.93
CA ASN A 93 -3.53 -12.52 29.64
C ASN A 93 -2.59 -12.04 28.53
N PRO A 94 -1.36 -12.57 28.45
CA PRO A 94 -0.38 -12.16 27.44
C PRO A 94 -0.78 -12.58 26.02
N ARG A 95 -1.86 -13.34 25.88
CA ARG A 95 -2.37 -13.82 24.59
C ARG A 95 -3.51 -12.99 24.03
N GLY A 96 -3.93 -11.96 24.75
CA GLY A 96 -5.00 -11.06 24.33
C GLY A 96 -4.61 -10.14 23.17
N ILE A 97 -5.61 -9.41 22.68
CA ILE A 97 -5.44 -8.42 21.61
C ILE A 97 -4.82 -7.15 22.18
N LEU A 98 -3.77 -6.65 21.53
CA LEU A 98 -3.10 -5.39 21.85
C LEU A 98 -3.83 -4.21 21.18
N GLN A 99 -3.83 -3.03 21.82
CA GLN A 99 -4.38 -1.83 21.19
C GLN A 99 -3.58 -1.43 19.95
N GLU A 100 -2.28 -1.69 19.97
CA GLU A 100 -1.34 -1.48 18.89
C GLU A 100 -1.68 -2.33 17.65
N GLU A 101 -2.28 -3.51 17.83
CA GLU A 101 -2.73 -4.34 16.70
C GLU A 101 -3.95 -3.74 16.01
N LEU A 102 -4.89 -3.19 16.80
CA LEU A 102 -6.04 -2.47 16.26
C LEU A 102 -5.56 -1.24 15.49
N LEU A 103 -4.63 -0.47 16.07
CA LEU A 103 -4.03 0.68 15.41
C LEU A 103 -3.32 0.30 14.11
N LEU A 104 -2.57 -0.81 14.10
CA LEU A 104 -1.88 -1.31 12.91
C LEU A 104 -2.86 -1.64 11.78
N VAL A 105 -4.02 -2.23 12.09
CA VAL A 105 -5.04 -2.50 11.07
C VAL A 105 -5.54 -1.20 10.43
N TYR A 106 -5.87 -0.19 11.23
CA TYR A 106 -6.31 1.10 10.69
C TYR A 106 -5.20 1.79 9.88
N PHE A 107 -3.97 1.75 10.38
CA PHE A 107 -2.82 2.28 9.68
C PHE A 107 -2.61 1.61 8.31
N LEU A 108 -2.63 0.27 8.25
CA LEU A 108 -2.50 -0.48 7.00
C LEU A 108 -3.66 -0.21 6.03
N SER A 109 -4.88 -0.05 6.55
CA SER A 109 -6.05 0.32 5.74
C SER A 109 -5.90 1.70 5.08
N GLU A 110 -5.46 2.71 5.84
CA GLU A 110 -5.21 4.05 5.31
C GLU A 110 -4.06 4.06 4.30
N LEU A 111 -3.00 3.30 4.58
CA LEU A 111 -1.87 3.14 3.68
C LEU A 111 -2.29 2.47 2.36
N GLN A 112 -3.10 1.42 2.41
CA GLN A 112 -3.66 0.77 1.23
C GLN A 112 -4.57 1.73 0.43
N ALA A 113 -5.46 2.47 1.08
CA ALA A 113 -6.32 3.44 0.42
C ALA A 113 -5.51 4.51 -0.34
N THR A 114 -4.43 4.99 0.29
CA THR A 114 -3.53 5.96 -0.32
C THR A 114 -2.78 5.36 -1.53
N THR A 115 -2.28 4.13 -1.41
CA THR A 115 -1.60 3.43 -2.51
C THR A 115 -2.55 3.15 -3.69
N ARG A 116 -3.81 2.76 -3.42
CA ARG A 116 -4.84 2.57 -4.45
C ARG A 116 -5.15 3.86 -5.19
N TYR A 117 -5.30 4.98 -4.46
CA TYR A 117 -5.48 6.30 -5.06
C TYR A 117 -4.33 6.63 -6.03
N LEU A 118 -3.08 6.39 -5.63
CA LEU A 118 -1.93 6.61 -6.49
C LEU A 118 -1.98 5.75 -7.75
N LEU A 119 -2.32 4.47 -7.61
CA LEU A 119 -2.42 3.56 -8.75
C LEU A 119 -3.47 4.05 -9.76
N SER A 120 -4.68 4.40 -9.29
CA SER A 120 -5.73 4.95 -10.15
C SER A 120 -5.32 6.27 -10.81
N ARG A 121 -4.53 7.11 -10.12
CA ARG A 121 -4.00 8.34 -10.70
C ARG A 121 -3.01 8.06 -11.84
N ILE A 122 -2.15 7.06 -11.69
CA ILE A 122 -1.22 6.63 -12.75
C ILE A 122 -1.97 6.07 -13.96
N GLU A 123 -2.99 5.25 -13.71
CA GLU A 123 -3.83 4.68 -14.77
C GLU A 123 -4.53 5.79 -15.58
N MET A 124 -5.09 6.78 -14.88
CA MET A 124 -5.71 7.94 -15.52
C MET A 124 -4.70 8.75 -16.35
N ASP A 125 -3.52 9.02 -15.82
CA ASP A 125 -2.48 9.75 -16.56
C ASP A 125 -2.01 8.95 -17.79
N LYS A 126 -1.95 7.61 -17.71
CA LYS A 126 -1.67 6.73 -18.85
C LYS A 126 -2.74 6.84 -19.94
N GLU A 127 -4.02 6.86 -19.56
CA GLU A 127 -5.12 7.04 -20.51
C GLU A 127 -5.04 8.41 -21.20
N LEU A 128 -4.80 9.47 -20.43
CA LEU A 128 -4.64 10.83 -20.96
C LEU A 128 -3.47 10.93 -21.95
N GLN A 129 -2.35 10.27 -21.64
CA GLN A 129 -1.19 10.21 -22.53
C GLN A 129 -1.47 9.43 -23.83
N ASN A 130 -2.26 8.37 -23.77
CA ASN A 130 -2.68 7.63 -24.97
C ASN A 130 -3.57 8.50 -25.85
N MET A 131 -4.54 9.20 -25.27
CA MET A 131 -5.40 10.15 -26.01
C MET A 131 -4.56 11.25 -26.67
N ASP A 132 -3.57 11.79 -25.96
CA ASP A 132 -2.66 12.79 -26.50
C ASP A 132 -1.88 12.28 -27.71
N SER A 133 -1.36 11.05 -27.64
CA SER A 133 -0.67 10.39 -28.74
C SER A 133 -1.57 10.16 -29.95
N GLU A 134 -2.82 9.74 -29.74
CA GLU A 134 -3.80 9.56 -30.81
C GLU A 134 -4.16 10.89 -31.47
N MET A 135 -4.29 11.97 -30.68
CA MET A 135 -4.54 13.32 -31.19
C MET A 135 -3.38 13.83 -32.05
N GLU A 136 -2.13 13.61 -31.63
CA GLU A 136 -0.94 13.97 -32.42
C GLU A 136 -0.83 13.15 -33.71
N ALA A 137 -1.12 11.84 -33.66
CA ALA A 137 -1.09 10.98 -34.85
C ALA A 137 -2.13 11.38 -35.92
N ASN A 138 -3.25 11.95 -35.48
CA ASN A 138 -4.34 12.39 -36.35
C ASN A 138 -4.22 13.86 -36.81
N LYS A 139 -3.11 14.56 -36.50
CA LYS A 139 -2.86 15.92 -37.01
C LYS A 139 -2.57 15.91 -38.51
N ASN A 140 -3.61 16.09 -39.32
CA ASN A 140 -3.45 16.57 -40.69
C ASN A 140 -3.14 18.08 -40.65
N GLY A 141 -2.23 18.53 -41.53
CA GLY A 141 -1.49 19.81 -41.49
C GLY A 141 -2.23 21.16 -41.36
N ALA A 142 -3.54 21.16 -41.08
CA ALA A 142 -4.35 22.35 -40.82
C ALA A 142 -4.54 22.67 -39.31
N TYR A 143 -4.09 21.81 -38.38
CA TYR A 143 -4.34 21.95 -36.93
C TYR A 143 -3.31 22.80 -36.16
N VAL A 144 -2.78 23.86 -36.78
CA VAL A 144 -1.70 24.67 -36.18
C VAL A 144 -2.22 25.65 -35.11
N PHE A 145 -3.52 26.00 -35.11
CA PHE A 145 -4.17 26.81 -34.06
C PHE A 145 -5.61 26.37 -33.83
N GLY A 146 -5.97 25.96 -32.61
CA GLY A 146 -7.35 25.58 -32.26
C GLY A 146 -7.48 24.83 -30.93
N PHE A 147 -8.69 24.36 -30.62
CA PHE A 147 -9.02 23.61 -29.40
C PHE A 147 -8.05 22.46 -29.11
N ILE A 148 -7.67 21.69 -30.14
CA ILE A 148 -6.76 20.53 -30.06
C ILE A 148 -5.36 20.94 -29.58
N SER A 149 -4.79 22.05 -30.06
CA SER A 149 -3.46 22.49 -29.59
C SER A 149 -3.50 23.06 -28.17
N ASN A 150 -4.63 23.67 -27.76
CA ASN A 150 -4.86 24.06 -26.37
C ASN A 150 -5.01 22.84 -25.44
N MET A 151 -5.71 21.79 -25.88
CA MET A 151 -5.78 20.54 -25.11
C MET A 151 -4.40 19.91 -24.93
N HIS A 152 -3.58 19.83 -25.99
CA HIS A 152 -2.21 19.32 -25.89
C HIS A 152 -1.35 20.12 -24.91
N LYS A 153 -1.46 21.47 -24.92
CA LYS A 153 -0.78 22.33 -23.94
C LYS A 153 -1.25 22.07 -22.51
N ASN A 154 -2.56 21.92 -22.30
CA ASN A 154 -3.13 21.66 -20.98
C ASN A 154 -2.73 20.27 -20.45
N LEU A 155 -2.71 19.24 -21.32
CA LEU A 155 -2.26 17.90 -20.97
C LEU A 155 -0.77 17.88 -20.58
N ASN A 156 0.08 18.62 -21.31
CA ASN A 156 1.49 18.78 -20.95
C ASN A 156 1.68 19.52 -19.62
N ALA A 157 0.89 20.56 -19.34
CA ALA A 157 0.92 21.26 -18.06
C ALA A 157 0.45 20.37 -16.91
N LEU A 158 -0.58 19.54 -17.14
CA LEU A 158 -1.07 18.56 -16.18
C LEU A 158 0.01 17.52 -15.86
N ASN A 159 0.65 16.94 -16.88
CA ASN A 159 1.76 15.98 -16.71
C ASN A 159 2.92 16.54 -15.87
N LEU A 160 3.25 17.84 -16.01
CA LEU A 160 4.29 18.51 -15.20
C LEU A 160 3.87 18.65 -13.74
N ALA A 161 2.60 18.97 -13.47
CA ALA A 161 2.08 19.07 -12.11
C ALA A 161 2.04 17.69 -11.43
N THR A 162 1.68 16.65 -12.18
CA THR A 162 1.58 15.28 -11.68
C THR A 162 2.93 14.75 -11.17
N GLU A 163 4.06 15.05 -11.83
CA GLU A 163 5.39 14.60 -11.36
C GLU A 163 5.68 15.10 -9.93
N LYS A 164 5.42 16.38 -9.66
CA LYS A 164 5.62 16.96 -8.34
C LYS A 164 4.67 16.32 -7.32
N GLU A 165 3.39 16.17 -7.69
CA GLU A 165 2.38 15.52 -6.85
C GLU A 165 2.84 14.11 -6.41
N PHE A 166 3.36 13.29 -7.33
CA PHE A 166 3.85 11.95 -7.00
C PHE A 166 5.04 11.95 -6.06
N ARG A 167 5.99 12.87 -6.22
CA ARG A 167 7.15 12.98 -5.32
C ARG A 167 6.73 13.43 -3.92
N ASP A 168 5.81 14.40 -3.85
CA ASP A 168 5.25 14.89 -2.59
C ASP A 168 4.48 13.77 -1.87
N LEU A 169 3.65 13.02 -2.61
CA LEU A 169 2.90 11.87 -2.08
C LEU A 169 3.82 10.73 -1.63
N HIS A 170 4.87 10.41 -2.39
CA HIS A 170 5.86 9.43 -1.96
C HIS A 170 6.55 9.86 -0.65
N SER A 171 6.90 11.14 -0.51
CA SER A 171 7.47 11.66 0.74
C SER A 171 6.49 11.53 1.91
N HIS A 172 5.21 11.84 1.69
CA HIS A 172 4.18 11.68 2.73
C HIS A 172 4.00 10.21 3.14
N ILE A 173 3.97 9.30 2.17
CA ILE A 173 3.87 7.86 2.43
C ILE A 173 5.12 7.35 3.17
N LYS A 174 6.30 7.86 2.82
CA LYS A 174 7.54 7.52 3.53
C LYS A 174 7.46 7.90 5.01
N THR A 175 7.02 9.11 5.34
CA THR A 175 6.82 9.53 6.74
C THR A 175 5.81 8.64 7.46
N ARG A 176 4.74 8.22 6.77
CA ARG A 176 3.79 7.25 7.35
C ARG A 176 4.47 5.91 7.61
N PHE A 177 5.27 5.40 6.68
CA PHE A 177 6.04 4.16 6.87
C PHE A 177 6.99 4.22 8.07
N GLU A 178 7.61 5.37 8.35
CA GLU A 178 8.45 5.55 9.54
C GLU A 178 7.63 5.34 10.83
N ILE A 179 6.44 5.94 10.91
CA ILE A 179 5.50 5.71 12.03
C ILE A 179 5.06 4.24 12.09
N GLY A 180 4.75 3.65 10.94
CA GLY A 180 4.35 2.24 10.85
C GLY A 180 5.45 1.31 11.36
N ASN A 181 6.72 1.61 11.06
CA ASN A 181 7.87 0.82 11.49
C ASN A 181 8.08 0.89 13.01
N GLU A 182 7.84 2.05 13.62
CA GLU A 182 7.85 2.18 15.09
C GLU A 182 6.75 1.33 15.73
N LEU A 183 5.51 1.44 15.23
CA LEU A 183 4.38 0.64 15.69
C LEU A 183 4.64 -0.86 15.53
N PHE A 184 5.22 -1.24 14.40
CA PHE A 184 5.57 -2.62 14.11
C PHE A 184 6.68 -3.16 15.02
N GLY A 185 7.70 -2.34 15.31
CA GLY A 185 8.76 -2.68 16.27
C GLY A 185 8.21 -2.96 17.66
N ILE A 186 7.32 -2.09 18.17
CA ILE A 186 6.63 -2.29 19.46
C ILE A 186 5.85 -3.60 19.45
N LEU A 187 5.11 -3.87 18.37
CA LEU A 187 4.36 -5.12 18.24
C LEU A 187 5.26 -6.35 18.23
N GLN A 188 6.41 -6.30 17.55
CA GLN A 188 7.37 -7.41 17.56
C GLN A 188 7.94 -7.64 18.96
N GLU A 189 8.35 -6.58 19.67
CA GLU A 189 8.86 -6.66 21.05
C GLU A 189 7.85 -7.30 22.01
N VAL A 190 6.59 -6.90 21.93
CA VAL A 190 5.51 -7.42 22.79
C VAL A 190 5.06 -8.81 22.35
N GLN A 191 5.26 -9.19 21.09
CA GLN A 191 4.85 -10.51 20.56
C GLN A 191 5.97 -11.55 20.54
N HIS A 192 7.21 -11.19 20.87
CA HIS A 192 8.34 -12.11 21.06
C HIS A 192 8.13 -13.16 22.18
N PHE A 193 6.97 -13.15 22.85
CA PHE A 193 6.55 -14.14 23.84
C PHE A 193 5.74 -15.34 23.25
N TYR A 194 5.71 -15.51 21.92
CA TYR A 194 5.06 -16.64 21.23
C TYR A 194 6.01 -17.58 20.49
#